data_AF-A0A540KX09-F1
#
_entry.id   AF-A0A540KX09-F1
#
_cell.length_a   1.000
_cell.length_b   1.000
_cell.length_c   1.000
_cell.angle_alpha   90.00
_cell.angle_beta   90.00
_cell.angle_gamma   90.00
#
_symmetry.space_group_name_H-M   'P 1'
#
loop_
_entity.id
_entity.type
_entity.pdbx_description
1 polymer ?
#
loop_
_entity_poly.entity_id
_entity_poly.type
_entity_poly.pdbx_seq_one_letter_code
_entity_poly.pdbx_strand_id
1 'polypeptide(L)'
;MLKALASWLSVSLLLFCVSASDNGFPRCNCDDDGSLWSIESILECQRVSDFLIAVAYFSIPIELLYFVSCSNVPFKWVLFQFIAFIVLCGLTHLLNGWTYGPHPFQLMLALTVFKILTALVSCATAITLITLIPLLLKVKVREFMLKKKTWDLGREVGLIMRQTEAGMHVRMLTQEIRKSLDRHTILSTTLFELSETLGLQYCAVWMPNETKTEMILTHELKGRNYSHMYNFCIPISDPDVLHIKGSDGVNILSPDSALVHASGDSGEPGPVAAIRMPMLRVSNFKGGTPELIQTCYAILVLVLPGGQPRSWSSQDLEIIKVVADQVAVALSHAAVLEESQLMREKLAEQNRALQQAKMKAMMASHARNAFQKVMSDGMRRPMHSILGLLSLMQDDTLDRDQRVIVDAMVRTSNVLSTLINDVMDNSAKESGRFPLEVLT
;
A
#
# COMPACT_ATOMS: atom_id res chain seq x y z
N MET A 1 36.66 27.65 -26.41
CA MET A 1 37.34 28.88 -26.86
C MET A 1 38.86 28.76 -26.91
N LEU A 2 39.54 28.05 -25.99
CA LEU A 2 41.01 27.83 -26.04
C LEU A 2 41.52 27.03 -27.26
N LYS A 3 40.73 26.09 -27.80
CA LYS A 3 41.13 25.26 -28.97
C LYS A 3 41.20 26.03 -30.29
N ALA A 4 40.45 27.13 -30.44
CA ALA A 4 40.44 27.92 -31.67
C ALA A 4 41.63 28.89 -31.73
N LEU A 5 42.08 29.42 -30.59
CA LEU A 5 43.23 30.33 -30.47
C LEU A 5 44.57 29.65 -30.79
N ALA A 6 44.76 28.39 -30.38
CA ALA A 6 46.00 27.65 -30.66
C ALA A 6 46.16 27.28 -32.15
N SER A 7 45.04 26.99 -32.84
CA SER A 7 45.05 26.68 -34.27
C SER A 7 45.35 27.91 -35.13
N TRP A 8 44.93 29.11 -34.69
CA TRP A 8 45.22 30.37 -35.37
C TRP A 8 46.67 30.82 -35.17
N LEU A 9 47.27 30.58 -34.00
CA LEU A 9 48.68 30.91 -33.75
C LEU A 9 49.66 30.06 -34.57
N SER A 10 49.36 28.76 -34.79
CA SER A 10 50.24 27.89 -35.60
C SER A 10 50.18 28.18 -37.10
N VAL A 11 49.02 28.60 -37.62
CA VAL A 11 48.88 28.95 -39.05
C VAL A 11 49.45 30.35 -39.34
N SER A 12 49.38 31.28 -38.38
CA SER A 12 49.92 32.63 -38.52
C SER A 12 51.46 32.68 -38.56
N LEU A 13 52.16 31.80 -37.81
CA LEU A 13 53.63 31.73 -37.85
C LEU A 13 54.18 31.11 -39.15
N LEU A 14 53.45 30.19 -39.79
CA LEU A 14 53.86 29.54 -41.04
C LEU A 14 53.66 30.45 -42.27
N LEU A 15 52.70 31.37 -42.23
CA LEU A 15 52.45 32.32 -43.32
C LEU A 15 53.42 33.51 -43.33
N PHE A 16 54.09 33.83 -42.21
CA PHE A 16 55.01 34.96 -42.15
C PHE A 16 56.41 34.70 -42.76
N CYS A 17 56.77 33.44 -43.04
CA CYS A 17 58.08 33.09 -43.61
C CYS A 17 58.08 32.76 -45.11
N VAL A 18 56.91 32.61 -45.75
CA VAL A 18 56.84 32.14 -47.15
C VAL A 18 56.76 33.29 -48.19
N SER A 19 56.73 34.55 -47.75
CA SER A 19 56.87 35.70 -48.67
C SER A 19 58.32 36.15 -48.80
N ALA A 20 59.22 35.24 -49.20
CA ALA A 20 60.46 35.61 -49.85
C ALA A 20 60.28 35.26 -51.34
N SER A 21 60.05 36.28 -52.15
CA SER A 21 59.87 36.18 -53.59
C SER A 21 60.92 35.28 -54.23
N ASP A 22 60.43 34.35 -55.03
CA ASP A 22 61.16 33.64 -56.07
C ASP A 22 61.90 34.65 -56.97
N ASN A 23 63.22 34.63 -56.90
CA ASN A 23 64.10 35.24 -57.90
C ASN A 23 65.41 34.44 -57.96
N GLY A 24 65.42 33.46 -58.88
CA GLY A 24 66.59 32.99 -59.63
C GLY A 24 67.92 32.86 -58.86
N PHE A 25 68.23 31.65 -58.40
CA PHE A 25 69.60 31.28 -58.03
C PHE A 25 70.47 31.13 -59.29
N PRO A 26 71.54 31.93 -59.41
CA PRO A 26 72.84 31.29 -59.65
C PRO A 26 73.96 31.76 -58.71
N ARG A 27 73.68 32.60 -57.71
CA ARG A 27 74.62 32.93 -56.62
C ARG A 27 73.85 33.31 -55.35
N CYS A 28 73.60 32.34 -54.47
CA CYS A 28 73.30 32.69 -53.09
C CYS A 28 74.60 33.20 -52.48
N ASN A 29 74.69 34.52 -52.29
CA ASN A 29 75.80 35.12 -51.56
C ASN A 29 75.53 34.91 -50.07
N CYS A 30 75.84 33.71 -49.57
CA CYS A 30 75.71 33.32 -48.17
C CYS A 30 76.93 33.70 -47.31
N ASP A 31 77.81 34.57 -47.82
CA ASP A 31 79.04 35.02 -47.17
C ASP A 31 78.96 36.53 -46.83
N ASP A 32 77.84 36.99 -46.25
CA ASP A 32 77.78 38.33 -45.66
C ASP A 32 77.70 38.20 -44.14
N ASP A 33 78.84 38.45 -43.48
CA ASP A 33 79.13 38.25 -42.04
C ASP A 33 78.22 39.05 -41.08
N GLY A 34 77.22 39.77 -41.60
CA GLY A 34 76.28 40.60 -40.83
C GLY A 34 74.80 40.22 -40.93
N SER A 35 74.43 39.19 -41.70
CA SER A 35 73.00 38.80 -41.82
C SER A 35 72.60 37.73 -40.81
N LEU A 36 71.41 37.87 -40.21
CA LEU A 36 70.80 36.91 -39.28
C LEU A 36 70.62 35.49 -39.85
N TRP A 37 70.79 35.29 -41.16
CA TRP A 37 70.53 34.05 -41.89
C TRP A 37 71.77 33.52 -42.61
N SER A 38 72.94 33.61 -41.98
CA SER A 38 74.12 32.88 -42.43
C SER A 38 73.88 31.36 -42.36
N ILE A 39 74.56 30.59 -43.21
CA ILE A 39 74.46 29.11 -43.21
C ILE A 39 74.78 28.55 -41.82
N GLU A 40 75.78 29.13 -41.14
CA GLU A 40 76.17 28.72 -39.80
C GLU A 40 75.05 28.98 -38.78
N SER A 41 74.44 30.18 -38.80
CA SER A 41 73.34 30.53 -37.88
C SER A 41 72.10 29.65 -38.10
N ILE A 42 71.83 29.23 -39.34
CA ILE A 42 70.73 28.31 -39.66
C ILE A 42 71.01 26.91 -39.10
N LEU A 43 72.23 26.38 -39.27
CA LEU A 43 72.61 25.08 -38.75
C LEU A 43 72.63 25.06 -37.21
N GLU A 44 73.09 26.13 -36.57
CA GLU A 44 73.00 26.29 -35.12
C GLU A 44 71.55 26.35 -34.63
N CYS A 45 70.68 27.08 -35.33
CA CYS A 45 69.25 27.15 -34.99
C CYS A 45 68.56 25.78 -35.14
N GLN A 46 68.87 25.04 -36.20
CA GLN A 46 68.37 23.67 -36.41
C GLN A 46 68.87 22.72 -35.33
N ARG A 47 70.15 22.81 -34.94
CA ARG A 47 70.73 22.03 -33.85
C ARG A 47 70.06 22.28 -32.51
N VAL A 48 69.84 23.55 -32.16
CA VAL A 48 69.14 23.92 -30.92
C VAL A 48 67.69 23.43 -30.95
N SER A 49 67.01 23.55 -32.09
CA SER A 49 65.62 23.08 -32.26
C SER A 49 65.50 21.57 -32.11
N ASP A 50 66.39 20.79 -32.75
CA ASP A 50 66.42 19.34 -32.61
C ASP A 50 66.68 18.90 -31.16
N PHE A 51 67.54 19.62 -30.43
CA PHE A 51 67.79 19.36 -29.02
C PHE A 51 66.56 19.65 -28.15
N LEU A 52 65.88 20.79 -28.35
CA LEU A 52 64.67 21.14 -27.61
C LEU A 52 63.53 20.15 -27.89
N ILE A 53 63.36 19.72 -29.15
CA ILE A 53 62.40 18.68 -29.52
C ILE A 53 62.72 17.37 -28.80
N ALA A 54 64.00 16.96 -28.78
CA ALA A 54 64.42 15.76 -28.08
C ALA A 54 64.09 15.82 -26.57
N VAL A 55 64.40 16.94 -25.89
CA VAL A 55 64.07 17.13 -24.48
C VAL A 55 62.57 16.99 -24.22
N ALA A 56 61.74 17.63 -25.05
CA ALA A 56 60.28 17.50 -24.96
C ALA A 56 59.83 16.03 -25.17
N TYR A 57 60.43 15.33 -26.13
CA TYR A 57 60.08 13.94 -26.45
C TYR A 57 60.57 12.94 -25.41
N PHE A 58 61.52 13.29 -24.53
CA PHE A 58 61.83 12.48 -23.35
C PHE A 58 60.96 12.83 -22.12
N SER A 59 60.50 14.08 -21.98
CA SER A 59 59.65 14.51 -20.87
C SER A 59 58.22 13.96 -20.96
N ILE A 60 57.58 14.05 -22.13
CA ILE A 60 56.18 13.61 -22.32
C ILE A 60 55.98 12.12 -21.96
N PRO A 61 56.86 11.18 -22.38
CA PRO A 61 56.75 9.79 -21.98
C PRO A 61 56.83 9.55 -20.48
N ILE A 62 57.62 10.33 -19.73
CA ILE A 62 57.73 10.19 -18.26
C ILE A 62 56.38 10.51 -17.62
N GLU A 63 55.71 11.59 -18.05
CA GLU A 63 54.38 11.97 -17.57
C GLU A 63 53.32 10.92 -17.93
N LEU A 64 53.36 10.39 -19.16
CA LEU A 64 52.45 9.34 -19.61
C LEU A 64 52.67 8.03 -18.83
N LEU A 65 53.92 7.66 -18.54
CA LEU A 65 54.26 6.46 -17.78
C LEU A 65 53.77 6.57 -16.32
N TYR A 66 53.89 7.75 -15.72
CA TYR A 66 53.32 8.04 -14.40
C TYR A 66 51.78 7.88 -14.41
N PHE A 67 51.09 8.46 -15.40
CA PHE A 67 49.64 8.34 -15.53
C PHE A 67 49.16 6.89 -15.68
N VAL A 68 49.86 6.06 -16.47
CA VAL A 68 49.55 4.62 -16.64
C VAL A 68 49.75 3.83 -15.36
N SER A 69 50.76 4.19 -14.59
CA SER A 69 51.08 3.52 -13.31
C SER A 69 50.01 3.82 -12.26
N CYS A 70 49.45 5.03 -12.26
CA CYS A 70 48.42 5.45 -11.31
C CYS A 70 46.98 5.13 -11.75
N SER A 71 46.72 4.87 -13.03
CA SER A 71 45.36 4.71 -13.57
C SER A 71 45.07 3.32 -14.11
N ASN A 72 43.84 2.83 -13.88
CA ASN A 72 43.38 1.56 -14.43
C ASN A 72 42.70 1.75 -15.79
N VAL A 73 43.48 2.26 -16.75
CA VAL A 73 42.97 2.53 -18.11
C VAL A 73 42.87 1.25 -18.93
N PRO A 74 41.81 1.10 -19.76
CA PRO A 74 41.70 -0.02 -20.67
C PRO A 74 42.77 0.10 -21.78
N PHE A 75 43.35 -1.03 -22.19
CA PHE A 75 44.34 -1.14 -23.28
C PHE A 75 45.70 -0.46 -23.02
N LYS A 76 46.29 -0.68 -21.83
CA LYS A 76 47.62 -0.16 -21.43
C LYS A 76 48.73 -0.40 -22.48
N TRP A 77 48.68 -1.52 -23.20
CA TRP A 77 49.65 -1.87 -24.25
C TRP A 77 49.76 -0.85 -25.39
N VAL A 78 48.65 -0.19 -25.78
CA VAL A 78 48.67 0.82 -26.84
C VAL A 78 49.36 2.10 -26.37
N LEU A 79 49.20 2.43 -25.09
CA LEU A 79 49.87 3.59 -24.50
C LEU A 79 51.38 3.36 -24.37
N PHE A 80 51.82 2.14 -24.08
CA PHE A 80 53.24 1.76 -24.18
C PHE A 80 53.79 1.86 -25.59
N GLN A 81 53.00 1.50 -26.61
CA GLN A 81 53.38 1.63 -28.00
C GLN A 81 53.55 3.10 -28.43
N PHE A 82 52.69 3.98 -27.92
CA PHE A 82 52.78 5.43 -28.12
C PHE A 82 53.98 6.06 -27.40
N ILE A 83 54.25 5.62 -26.17
CA ILE A 83 55.46 5.99 -25.41
C ILE A 83 56.72 5.58 -26.19
N ALA A 84 56.79 4.34 -26.66
CA ALA A 84 57.92 3.85 -27.45
C ALA A 84 58.11 4.66 -28.75
N PHE A 85 57.03 5.00 -29.45
CA PHE A 85 57.08 5.84 -30.64
C PHE A 85 57.67 7.23 -30.34
N ILE A 86 57.20 7.92 -29.30
CA ILE A 86 57.68 9.27 -28.93
C ILE A 86 59.16 9.23 -28.54
N VAL A 87 59.58 8.25 -27.75
CA VAL A 87 61.00 8.11 -27.33
C VAL A 87 61.90 7.85 -28.53
N LEU A 88 61.49 6.97 -29.46
CA LEU A 88 62.27 6.69 -30.67
C LEU A 88 62.37 7.90 -31.60
N CYS A 89 61.28 8.65 -31.78
CA CYS A 89 61.32 9.95 -32.45
C CYS A 89 62.28 10.92 -31.75
N GLY A 90 62.27 10.96 -30.41
CA GLY A 90 63.14 11.84 -29.62
C GLY A 90 64.61 11.51 -29.80
N LEU A 91 64.94 10.22 -29.83
CA LEU A 91 66.28 9.72 -30.14
C LEU A 91 66.72 10.13 -31.55
N THR A 92 65.83 10.10 -32.55
CA THR A 92 66.20 10.56 -33.90
C THR A 92 66.54 12.04 -33.95
N HIS A 93 65.80 12.91 -33.24
CA HIS A 93 66.12 14.34 -33.16
C HIS A 93 67.40 14.61 -32.37
N LEU A 94 67.61 13.89 -31.25
CA LEU A 94 68.83 14.01 -30.45
C LEU A 94 70.08 13.67 -31.27
N LEU A 95 70.04 12.57 -32.03
CA LEU A 95 71.14 12.14 -32.88
C LEU A 95 71.32 13.07 -34.09
N ASN A 96 70.23 13.60 -34.65
CA ASN A 96 70.29 14.57 -35.75
C ASN A 96 70.95 15.89 -35.30
N GLY A 97 70.64 16.36 -34.08
CA GLY A 97 71.32 17.50 -33.44
C GLY A 97 72.82 17.31 -33.27
N TRP A 98 73.26 16.06 -33.09
CA TRP A 98 74.69 15.75 -33.06
C TRP A 98 75.29 15.62 -34.46
N THR A 99 74.49 15.46 -35.53
CA THR A 99 74.93 15.16 -36.91
C THR A 99 75.27 16.42 -37.76
N TYR A 100 75.25 17.62 -37.17
CA TYR A 100 75.55 18.87 -37.90
C TYR A 100 77.06 19.20 -38.11
N GLY A 101 77.98 18.66 -37.29
CA GLY A 101 79.45 18.78 -37.47
C GLY A 101 80.16 17.65 -38.25
N PRO A 102 81.45 17.35 -37.98
CA PRO A 102 82.12 16.13 -38.47
C PRO A 102 81.77 14.92 -37.58
N HIS A 103 81.27 13.83 -38.17
CA HIS A 103 80.74 12.67 -37.41
C HIS A 103 81.38 11.34 -37.72
N PRO A 104 81.45 10.44 -36.72
CA PRO A 104 81.85 9.06 -36.94
C PRO A 104 80.75 8.27 -37.67
N PHE A 105 81.16 7.29 -38.48
CA PHE A 105 80.26 6.36 -39.18
C PHE A 105 79.24 5.68 -38.23
N GLN A 106 79.66 5.40 -36.99
CA GLN A 106 78.80 4.79 -35.96
C GLN A 106 77.56 5.64 -35.63
N LEU A 107 77.69 6.97 -35.65
CA LEU A 107 76.58 7.89 -35.37
C LEU A 107 75.55 7.88 -36.52
N MET A 108 76.03 7.87 -37.77
CA MET A 108 75.19 7.76 -38.97
C MET A 108 74.45 6.41 -39.03
N LEU A 109 75.14 5.33 -38.66
CA LEU A 109 74.54 4.00 -38.56
C LEU A 109 73.45 3.96 -37.47
N ALA A 110 73.75 4.49 -36.27
CA ALA A 110 72.78 4.57 -35.18
C ALA A 110 71.53 5.37 -35.57
N LEU A 111 71.71 6.55 -36.19
CA LEU A 111 70.61 7.37 -36.69
C LEU A 111 69.74 6.60 -37.70
N THR A 112 70.35 5.85 -38.61
CA THR A 112 69.64 5.04 -39.60
C THR A 112 68.83 3.92 -38.95
N VAL A 113 69.43 3.21 -37.98
CA VAL A 113 68.75 2.15 -37.21
C VAL A 113 67.55 2.72 -36.44
N PHE A 114 67.73 3.83 -35.70
CA PHE A 114 66.63 4.45 -34.97
C PHE A 114 65.53 4.99 -35.90
N LYS A 115 65.86 5.51 -37.08
CA LYS A 115 64.86 5.90 -38.10
C LYS A 115 64.02 4.71 -38.57
N ILE A 116 64.66 3.57 -38.87
CA ILE A 116 63.95 2.34 -39.28
C ILE A 116 63.05 1.84 -38.12
N LEU A 117 63.59 1.79 -36.90
CA LEU A 117 62.83 1.35 -35.73
C LEU A 117 61.63 2.26 -35.44
N THR A 118 61.81 3.57 -35.59
CA THR A 118 60.73 4.56 -35.46
C THR A 118 59.64 4.33 -36.51
N ALA A 119 60.02 4.10 -37.77
CA ALA A 119 59.07 3.81 -38.83
C ALA A 119 58.28 2.52 -38.57
N LEU A 120 58.95 1.45 -38.10
CA LEU A 120 58.29 0.19 -37.76
C LEU A 120 57.29 0.36 -36.61
N VAL A 121 57.69 1.03 -35.52
CA VAL A 121 56.79 1.27 -34.38
C VAL A 121 55.62 2.18 -34.78
N SER A 122 55.85 3.18 -35.65
CA SER A 122 54.81 4.06 -36.18
C SER A 122 53.77 3.33 -37.05
N CYS A 123 54.21 2.45 -37.94
CA CYS A 123 53.29 1.62 -38.72
C CYS A 123 52.48 0.68 -37.82
N ALA A 124 53.14 0.07 -36.82
CA ALA A 124 52.47 -0.78 -35.87
C ALA A 124 51.43 0.00 -35.03
N THR A 125 51.71 1.25 -34.60
CA THR A 125 50.76 2.06 -33.80
C THR A 125 49.56 2.48 -34.64
N ALA A 126 49.76 2.79 -35.93
CA ALA A 126 48.67 3.12 -36.83
C ALA A 126 47.69 1.96 -37.03
N ILE A 127 48.20 0.73 -37.22
CA ILE A 127 47.38 -0.47 -37.39
C ILE A 127 46.59 -0.78 -36.11
N THR A 128 47.23 -0.72 -34.93
CA THR A 128 46.55 -1.01 -33.66
C THR A 128 45.44 0.00 -33.38
N LEU A 129 45.64 1.28 -33.68
CA LEU A 129 44.65 2.32 -33.46
C LEU A 129 43.36 2.11 -34.28
N ILE A 130 43.48 1.70 -35.54
CA ILE A 130 42.31 1.40 -36.41
C ILE A 130 41.43 0.30 -35.79
N THR A 131 42.05 -0.73 -35.19
CA THR A 131 41.31 -1.83 -34.55
C THR A 131 40.70 -1.44 -33.21
N LEU A 132 41.30 -0.48 -32.50
CA LEU A 132 40.90 -0.11 -31.14
C LEU A 132 39.75 0.91 -31.10
N ILE A 133 39.73 1.88 -32.02
CA ILE A 133 38.67 2.90 -32.12
C ILE A 133 37.25 2.30 -32.07
N PRO A 134 36.88 1.29 -32.88
CA PRO A 134 35.52 0.73 -32.84
C PRO A 134 35.21 0.03 -31.52
N LEU A 135 36.22 -0.49 -30.81
CA LEU A 135 36.03 -1.17 -29.53
C LEU A 135 35.77 -0.16 -28.39
N LEU A 136 36.48 0.97 -28.39
CA LEU A 136 36.25 2.08 -27.45
C LEU A 136 34.85 2.70 -27.64
N LEU A 137 34.40 2.84 -28.88
CA LEU A 137 33.05 3.33 -29.18
C LEU A 137 31.96 2.38 -28.66
N LYS A 138 32.16 1.05 -28.79
CA LYS A 138 31.21 0.05 -28.26
C LYS A 138 31.05 0.14 -26.73
N VAL A 139 32.13 0.38 -26.00
CA VAL A 139 32.08 0.52 -24.52
C VAL A 139 31.26 1.76 -24.12
N LYS A 140 31.53 2.91 -24.76
CA LYS A 140 30.77 4.16 -24.52
C LYS A 140 29.28 4.01 -24.83
N VAL A 141 28.93 3.34 -25.93
CA VAL A 141 27.52 3.09 -26.29
C VAL A 141 26.84 2.15 -25.29
N ARG A 142 27.54 1.11 -24.82
CA ARG A 142 27.02 0.19 -23.80
C ARG A 142 26.78 0.89 -22.46
N GLU A 143 27.71 1.74 -22.03
CA GLU A 143 27.56 2.53 -20.80
C GLU A 143 26.33 3.46 -20.87
N PHE A 144 26.15 4.14 -22.01
CA PHE A 144 24.98 4.98 -22.24
C PHE A 144 23.67 4.17 -22.20
N MET A 145 23.63 3.00 -22.84
CA MET A 145 22.46 2.12 -22.83
C MET A 145 22.14 1.58 -21.44
N LEU A 146 23.17 1.20 -20.67
CA LEU A 146 22.99 0.75 -19.29
C LEU A 146 22.45 1.86 -18.39
N LYS A 147 22.99 3.08 -18.52
CA LYS A 147 22.52 4.25 -17.76
C LYS A 147 21.08 4.63 -18.13
N LYS A 148 20.70 4.50 -19.40
CA LYS A 148 19.32 4.70 -19.84
C LYS A 148 18.39 3.64 -19.24
N LYS A 149 18.78 2.35 -19.28
CA LYS A 149 18.01 1.27 -18.67
C LYS A 149 17.85 1.41 -17.15
N THR A 150 18.88 1.83 -16.42
CA THR A 150 18.76 2.06 -14.98
C THR A 150 17.86 3.25 -14.65
N TRP A 151 17.88 4.30 -15.48
CA TRP A 151 16.94 5.41 -15.38
C TRP A 151 15.49 5.00 -15.65
N ASP A 152 15.26 4.20 -16.70
CA ASP A 152 13.93 3.70 -17.04
C ASP A 152 13.40 2.76 -15.95
N LEU A 153 14.24 1.87 -15.43
CA LEU A 153 13.90 0.97 -14.32
C LEU A 153 13.61 1.75 -13.03
N GLY A 154 14.39 2.79 -12.72
CA GLY A 154 14.14 3.65 -11.55
C GLY A 154 12.81 4.40 -11.65
N ARG A 155 12.40 4.78 -12.86
CA ARG A 155 11.09 5.39 -13.12
C ARG A 155 9.96 4.39 -12.87
N GLU A 156 10.09 3.17 -13.39
CA GLU A 156 9.08 2.11 -13.24
C GLU A 156 8.94 1.68 -11.77
N VAL A 157 10.06 1.45 -11.07
CA VAL A 157 10.06 1.13 -9.63
C VAL A 157 9.46 2.28 -8.80
N GLY A 158 9.72 3.54 -9.17
CA GLY A 158 9.10 4.70 -8.50
C GLY A 158 7.58 4.77 -8.68
N LEU A 159 7.07 4.38 -9.85
CA LEU A 159 5.63 4.28 -10.09
C LEU A 159 5.00 3.13 -9.28
N ILE A 160 5.66 1.98 -9.22
CA ILE A 160 5.23 0.83 -8.42
C ILE A 160 5.24 1.19 -6.92
N MET A 161 6.30 1.83 -6.43
CA MET A 161 6.40 2.26 -5.03
C MET A 161 5.26 3.21 -4.65
N ARG A 162 4.93 4.19 -5.50
CA ARG A 162 3.79 5.09 -5.29
C ARG A 162 2.44 4.35 -5.28
N GLN A 163 2.26 3.35 -6.16
CA GLN A 163 1.06 2.50 -6.11
C GLN A 163 1.00 1.66 -4.83
N THR A 164 2.12 1.11 -4.37
CA THR A 164 2.16 0.38 -3.10
C THR A 164 1.96 1.30 -1.90
N GLU A 165 2.48 2.53 -1.89
CA GLU A 165 2.20 3.54 -0.86
C GLU A 165 0.73 3.93 -0.87
N ALA A 166 0.16 4.29 -2.02
CA ALA A 166 -1.28 4.56 -2.13
C ALA A 166 -2.13 3.36 -1.67
N GLY A 167 -1.73 2.14 -2.03
CA GLY A 167 -2.36 0.91 -1.56
C GLY A 167 -2.19 0.69 -0.05
N MET A 168 -1.06 1.10 0.54
CA MET A 168 -0.80 1.03 1.98
C MET A 168 -1.62 2.09 2.73
N HIS A 169 -1.74 3.30 2.20
CA HIS A 169 -2.58 4.38 2.73
C HIS A 169 -4.05 3.99 2.68
N VAL A 170 -4.52 3.44 1.55
CA VAL A 170 -5.87 2.88 1.44
C VAL A 170 -6.06 1.75 2.45
N ARG A 171 -5.09 0.83 2.60
CA ARG A 171 -5.16 -0.26 3.59
C ARG A 171 -5.13 0.22 5.05
N MET A 172 -4.33 1.24 5.37
CA MET A 172 -4.33 1.89 6.68
C MET A 172 -5.66 2.55 6.94
N LEU A 173 -6.20 3.33 5.99
CA LEU A 173 -7.54 3.90 6.08
C LEU A 173 -8.60 2.80 6.30
N THR A 174 -8.51 1.68 5.56
CA THR A 174 -9.40 0.52 5.73
C THR A 174 -9.20 -0.22 7.06
N GLN A 175 -8.05 -0.07 7.73
CA GLN A 175 -7.75 -0.64 9.04
C GLN A 175 -8.16 0.30 10.18
N GLU A 176 -7.97 1.60 10.03
CA GLU A 176 -8.45 2.67 10.92
C GLU A 176 -9.98 2.65 10.99
N ILE A 177 -10.63 2.55 9.82
CA ILE A 177 -12.08 2.35 9.67
C ILE A 177 -12.53 1.01 10.28
N ARG A 178 -11.67 -0.02 10.32
CA ARG A 178 -11.95 -1.28 11.04
C ARG A 178 -11.71 -1.21 12.55
N LYS A 179 -10.90 -0.25 13.02
CA LYS A 179 -10.63 -0.02 14.45
C LYS A 179 -11.70 0.85 15.09
N SER A 180 -12.24 1.80 14.34
CA SER A 180 -13.40 2.56 14.76
C SER A 180 -14.67 1.96 14.17
N LEU A 181 -15.28 1.03 14.90
CA LEU A 181 -16.58 0.43 14.54
C LEU A 181 -17.76 1.37 14.81
N ASP A 182 -17.50 2.57 15.35
CA ASP A 182 -18.52 3.51 15.75
C ASP A 182 -18.96 4.36 14.55
N ARG A 183 -20.26 4.28 14.22
CA ARG A 183 -20.88 5.01 13.10
C ARG A 183 -20.58 6.51 13.16
N HIS A 184 -20.63 7.11 14.37
CA HIS A 184 -20.39 8.54 14.53
C HIS A 184 -18.96 8.92 14.16
N THR A 185 -17.99 8.17 14.67
CA THR A 185 -16.58 8.41 14.38
C THR A 185 -16.25 8.26 12.89
N ILE A 186 -16.78 7.22 12.23
CA ILE A 186 -16.58 7.01 10.77
C ILE A 186 -17.06 8.24 10.00
N LEU A 187 -18.25 8.74 10.31
CA LEU A 187 -18.86 9.89 9.62
C LEU A 187 -18.12 11.19 9.93
N SER A 188 -17.78 11.46 11.18
CA SER A 188 -17.07 12.68 11.55
C SER A 188 -15.68 12.76 10.92
N THR A 189 -14.94 11.65 10.90
CA THR A 189 -13.62 11.60 10.27
C THR A 189 -13.75 11.77 8.76
N THR A 190 -14.72 11.10 8.13
CA THR A 190 -14.98 11.25 6.69
C THR A 190 -15.29 12.70 6.31
N LEU A 191 -16.18 13.34 7.06
CA LEU A 191 -16.56 14.73 6.81
C LEU A 191 -15.36 15.68 6.93
N PHE A 192 -14.52 15.48 7.96
CA PHE A 192 -13.32 16.27 8.17
C PHE A 192 -12.29 16.07 7.06
N GLU A 193 -11.92 14.83 6.74
CA GLU A 193 -10.92 14.53 5.70
C GLU A 193 -11.36 15.01 4.31
N LEU A 194 -12.63 14.82 3.95
CA LEU A 194 -13.17 15.33 2.68
C LEU A 194 -13.12 16.85 2.62
N SER A 195 -13.35 17.53 3.74
CA SER A 195 -13.33 18.99 3.76
C SER A 195 -11.95 19.58 3.59
N GLU A 196 -10.94 19.00 4.22
CA GLU A 196 -9.55 19.43 4.07
C GLU A 196 -9.03 19.10 2.66
N THR A 197 -9.37 17.91 2.14
CA THR A 197 -8.91 17.46 0.81
C THR A 197 -9.52 18.28 -0.33
N LEU A 198 -10.81 18.57 -0.27
CA LEU A 198 -11.53 19.27 -1.34
C LEU A 198 -11.66 20.79 -1.08
N GLY A 199 -11.28 21.26 0.10
CA GLY A 199 -11.45 22.67 0.51
C GLY A 199 -12.92 23.07 0.57
N LEU A 200 -13.74 22.27 1.26
CA LEU A 200 -15.19 22.47 1.35
C LEU A 200 -15.54 23.58 2.35
N GLN A 201 -16.60 24.31 2.06
CA GLN A 201 -17.21 25.24 3.02
C GLN A 201 -18.14 24.52 3.98
N TYR A 202 -18.90 23.56 3.47
CA TYR A 202 -19.87 22.78 4.24
C TYR A 202 -19.90 21.32 3.77
N CYS A 203 -20.13 20.41 4.70
CA CYS A 203 -20.25 18.99 4.41
C CYS A 203 -21.22 18.36 5.41
N ALA A 204 -22.21 17.61 4.93
CA ALA A 204 -23.32 17.11 5.72
C ALA A 204 -23.76 15.70 5.29
N VAL A 205 -24.25 14.92 6.25
CA VAL A 205 -24.82 13.58 6.01
C VAL A 205 -26.27 13.53 6.46
N TRP A 206 -27.12 13.20 5.51
CA TRP A 206 -28.56 13.04 5.67
C TRP A 206 -28.93 11.56 5.70
N MET A 207 -29.77 11.15 6.64
CA MET A 207 -30.25 9.77 6.75
C MET A 207 -31.78 9.73 6.88
N PRO A 208 -32.44 8.68 6.34
CA PRO A 208 -33.86 8.51 6.52
C PRO A 208 -34.20 8.25 7.99
N ASN A 209 -35.33 8.79 8.42
CA ASN A 209 -35.92 8.49 9.73
C ASN A 209 -36.35 7.01 9.84
N GLU A 210 -36.71 6.57 11.04
CA GLU A 210 -37.10 5.17 11.30
C GLU A 210 -38.28 4.70 10.43
N THR A 211 -39.19 5.61 10.10
CA THR A 211 -40.38 5.35 9.26
C THR A 211 -40.09 5.45 7.76
N LYS A 212 -38.88 5.84 7.35
CA LYS A 212 -38.46 6.07 5.96
C LYS A 212 -39.39 7.01 5.19
N THR A 213 -39.77 8.11 5.82
CA THR A 213 -40.64 9.16 5.24
C THR A 213 -39.88 10.45 4.98
N GLU A 214 -38.91 10.77 5.83
CA GLU A 214 -38.16 12.03 5.80
C GLU A 214 -36.67 11.75 5.95
N MET A 215 -35.85 12.59 5.32
CA MET A 215 -34.41 12.69 5.50
C MET A 215 -34.11 13.67 6.63
N ILE A 216 -33.33 13.24 7.60
CA ILE A 216 -32.90 14.01 8.77
C ILE A 216 -31.41 14.27 8.65
N LEU A 217 -30.98 15.49 8.95
CA LEU A 217 -29.56 15.84 9.08
C LEU A 217 -28.98 15.12 10.31
N THR A 218 -27.99 14.27 10.11
CA THR A 218 -27.38 13.48 11.19
C THR A 218 -26.00 13.97 11.62
N HIS A 219 -25.19 14.43 10.66
CA HIS A 219 -23.83 14.88 10.90
C HIS A 219 -23.55 16.09 10.00
N GLU A 220 -22.86 17.08 10.54
CA GLU A 220 -22.40 18.26 9.82
C GLU A 220 -20.98 18.61 10.24
N LEU A 221 -20.20 19.15 9.31
CA LEU A 221 -18.87 19.66 9.57
C LEU A 221 -18.93 21.14 9.94
N LYS A 222 -18.38 21.47 11.11
CA LYS A 222 -18.27 22.82 11.69
C LYS A 222 -19.64 23.40 12.06
N GLY A 223 -19.94 23.27 13.35
CA GLY A 223 -21.25 23.57 13.93
C GLY A 223 -21.72 24.99 13.69
N ARG A 224 -22.99 25.10 13.30
CA ARG A 224 -23.81 26.20 13.80
C ARG A 224 -23.81 26.14 15.33
N ASN A 225 -23.85 27.30 15.99
CA ASN A 225 -24.09 27.36 17.42
C ASN A 225 -25.29 26.45 17.75
N TYR A 226 -25.09 25.56 18.74
CA TYR A 226 -26.01 24.52 19.23
C TYR A 226 -27.44 24.99 19.63
N SER A 227 -27.79 26.26 19.38
CA SER A 227 -29.03 26.91 19.81
C SER A 227 -30.16 26.91 18.78
N HIS A 228 -29.94 26.49 17.53
CA HIS A 228 -30.98 26.39 16.50
C HIS A 228 -30.99 25.04 15.78
N MET A 229 -31.13 23.96 16.56
CA MET A 229 -31.48 22.64 16.05
C MET A 229 -32.99 22.58 15.75
N TYR A 230 -33.49 23.47 14.89
CA TYR A 230 -34.73 23.17 14.18
C TYR A 230 -34.39 21.99 13.28
N ASN A 231 -34.91 20.81 13.60
CA ASN A 231 -34.77 19.60 12.79
C ASN A 231 -35.14 19.92 11.34
N PHE A 232 -34.14 20.17 10.50
CA PHE A 232 -34.38 20.22 9.08
C PHE A 232 -34.71 18.79 8.64
N CYS A 233 -35.97 18.59 8.28
CA CYS A 233 -36.47 17.36 7.71
C CYS A 233 -36.84 17.65 6.26
N ILE A 234 -36.36 16.82 5.35
CA ILE A 234 -36.70 16.92 3.93
C ILE A 234 -37.49 15.66 3.57
N PRO A 235 -38.71 15.77 3.03
CA PRO A 235 -39.48 14.59 2.61
C PRO A 235 -38.70 13.74 1.61
N ILE A 236 -38.77 12.41 1.72
CA ILE A 236 -38.10 11.51 0.76
C ILE A 236 -38.70 11.63 -0.66
N SER A 237 -39.91 12.18 -0.77
CA SER A 237 -40.56 12.53 -2.03
C SER A 237 -40.00 13.78 -2.71
N ASP A 238 -39.08 14.51 -2.07
CA ASP A 238 -38.41 15.65 -2.67
C ASP A 238 -37.72 15.25 -4.00
N PRO A 239 -37.83 16.07 -5.06
CA PRO A 239 -37.31 15.72 -6.37
C PRO A 239 -35.80 15.48 -6.38
N ASP A 240 -35.02 16.25 -5.62
CA ASP A 240 -33.57 16.07 -5.56
C ASP A 240 -33.21 14.79 -4.80
N VAL A 241 -33.92 14.49 -3.70
CA VAL A 241 -33.73 13.25 -2.95
C VAL A 241 -34.06 12.02 -3.81
N LEU A 242 -35.15 12.07 -4.58
CA LEU A 242 -35.53 10.98 -5.50
C LEU A 242 -34.51 10.80 -6.62
N HIS A 243 -34.01 11.91 -7.18
CA HIS A 243 -33.00 11.88 -8.23
C HIS A 243 -31.68 11.27 -7.73
N ILE A 244 -31.19 11.72 -6.57
CA ILE A 244 -29.97 11.17 -5.95
C ILE A 244 -30.14 9.68 -5.62
N LYS A 245 -31.32 9.28 -5.11
CA LYS A 245 -31.61 7.88 -4.78
C LYS A 245 -31.51 6.97 -6.01
N GLY A 246 -31.97 7.43 -7.17
CA GLY A 246 -31.93 6.69 -8.44
C GLY A 246 -30.59 6.72 -9.17
N SER A 247 -29.64 7.55 -8.72
CA SER A 247 -28.36 7.80 -9.40
C SER A 247 -27.20 7.06 -8.73
N ASP A 248 -26.33 6.41 -9.52
CA ASP A 248 -25.12 5.73 -9.04
C ASP A 248 -23.89 6.67 -8.98
N GLY A 249 -24.06 7.95 -9.30
CA GLY A 249 -22.99 8.94 -9.40
C GLY A 249 -23.18 10.13 -8.46
N VAL A 250 -22.21 11.04 -8.53
CA VAL A 250 -22.29 12.35 -7.89
C VAL A 250 -23.25 13.23 -8.69
N ASN A 251 -24.21 13.84 -8.01
CA ASN A 251 -25.22 14.71 -8.60
C ASN A 251 -24.92 16.15 -8.23
N ILE A 252 -24.90 17.04 -9.21
CA ILE A 252 -24.76 18.48 -8.96
C ILE A 252 -26.15 19.05 -8.70
N LEU A 253 -26.33 19.67 -7.54
CA LEU A 253 -27.61 20.24 -7.13
C LEU A 253 -27.72 21.71 -7.53
N SER A 254 -28.96 22.11 -7.84
CA SER A 254 -29.26 23.52 -8.07
C SER A 254 -29.19 24.31 -6.76
N PRO A 255 -28.81 25.59 -6.79
CA PRO A 255 -28.77 26.43 -5.58
C PRO A 255 -30.09 26.49 -4.81
N ASP A 256 -31.22 26.33 -5.50
CA ASP A 256 -32.59 26.38 -4.93
C ASP A 256 -33.02 25.07 -4.26
N SER A 257 -32.15 24.06 -4.22
CA SER A 257 -32.46 22.75 -3.64
C SER A 257 -32.71 22.84 -2.13
N ALA A 258 -33.72 22.13 -1.64
CA ALA A 258 -34.00 22.04 -0.20
C ALA A 258 -32.81 21.47 0.58
N LEU A 259 -32.07 20.52 -0.02
CA LEU A 259 -30.86 19.94 0.58
C LEU A 259 -29.74 20.98 0.70
N VAL A 260 -29.61 21.89 -0.25
CA VAL A 260 -28.60 22.95 -0.26
C VAL A 260 -28.89 23.97 0.84
N HIS A 261 -30.13 24.46 0.90
CA HIS A 261 -30.54 25.43 1.92
C HIS A 261 -30.46 24.87 3.34
N ALA A 262 -30.80 23.59 3.52
CA ALA A 262 -30.76 22.95 4.82
C ALA A 262 -29.33 22.56 5.27
N SER A 263 -28.42 22.34 4.32
CA SER A 263 -27.02 21.97 4.60
C SER A 263 -26.06 23.15 4.58
N GLY A 264 -26.50 24.37 4.27
CA GLY A 264 -25.65 25.56 4.12
C GLY A 264 -25.92 26.63 5.17
N ASP A 265 -24.95 27.53 5.36
CA ASP A 265 -25.13 28.73 6.17
C ASP A 265 -25.87 29.85 5.39
N SER A 266 -26.27 30.93 6.05
CA SER A 266 -27.07 32.06 5.51
C SER A 266 -26.47 32.83 4.30
N GLY A 267 -25.31 32.43 3.78
CA GLY A 267 -24.68 33.03 2.59
C GLY A 267 -25.09 32.33 1.28
N GLU A 268 -24.72 32.93 0.14
CA GLU A 268 -24.91 32.27 -1.16
C GLU A 268 -24.03 31.01 -1.26
N PRO A 269 -24.62 29.80 -1.39
CA PRO A 269 -23.86 28.57 -1.46
C PRO A 269 -23.10 28.50 -2.79
N GLY A 270 -21.84 28.04 -2.74
CA GLY A 270 -21.11 27.65 -3.95
C GLY A 270 -21.69 26.36 -4.56
N PRO A 271 -21.09 25.83 -5.64
CA PRO A 271 -21.59 24.62 -6.29
C PRO A 271 -21.69 23.44 -5.33
N VAL A 272 -22.82 22.73 -5.36
CA VAL A 272 -23.12 21.63 -4.43
C VAL A 272 -23.12 20.29 -5.15
N ALA A 273 -22.44 19.32 -4.54
CA ALA A 273 -22.45 17.93 -4.96
C ALA A 273 -23.16 17.07 -3.93
N ALA A 274 -23.96 16.11 -4.39
CA ALA A 274 -24.63 15.14 -3.53
C ALA A 274 -24.52 13.72 -4.09
N ILE A 275 -24.24 12.76 -3.21
CA ILE A 275 -24.10 11.35 -3.57
C ILE A 275 -24.81 10.46 -2.56
N ARG A 276 -25.47 9.41 -3.08
CA ARG A 276 -26.07 8.37 -2.23
C ARG A 276 -24.98 7.45 -1.69
N MET A 277 -25.08 7.09 -0.42
CA MET A 277 -24.26 6.09 0.26
C MET A 277 -25.17 4.93 0.67
N PRO A 278 -25.21 3.83 -0.11
CA PRO A 278 -26.09 2.70 0.19
C PRO A 278 -25.58 1.93 1.41
N MET A 279 -26.37 1.87 2.48
CA MET A 279 -26.09 1.03 3.64
C MET A 279 -26.85 -0.29 3.54
N LEU A 280 -26.10 -1.39 3.65
CA LEU A 280 -26.68 -2.72 3.74
C LEU A 280 -27.33 -2.90 5.11
N ARG A 281 -28.60 -3.35 5.12
CA ARG A 281 -29.19 -3.98 6.30
C ARG A 281 -29.14 -5.48 6.07
N VAL A 282 -28.56 -6.21 7.03
CA VAL A 282 -28.86 -7.63 7.15
C VAL A 282 -30.23 -7.70 7.82
N SER A 283 -31.13 -8.53 7.33
CA SER A 283 -32.39 -8.74 8.04
C SER A 283 -32.77 -10.21 7.97
N ASN A 284 -33.08 -10.73 9.16
CA ASN A 284 -33.62 -12.05 9.49
C ASN A 284 -32.71 -13.27 9.28
N PHE A 285 -31.90 -13.55 10.30
CA PHE A 285 -31.44 -14.91 10.62
C PHE A 285 -32.59 -15.76 11.21
N LYS A 286 -33.74 -15.87 10.51
CA LYS A 286 -34.84 -16.76 10.92
C LYS A 286 -34.64 -18.23 10.47
N GLY A 287 -33.40 -18.68 10.30
CA GLY A 287 -33.09 -20.11 10.04
C GLY A 287 -33.08 -20.54 8.57
N GLY A 288 -32.83 -19.62 7.63
CA GLY A 288 -32.62 -19.89 6.21
C GLY A 288 -31.77 -18.79 5.57
N THR A 289 -31.23 -19.04 4.38
CA THR A 289 -30.27 -18.20 3.63
C THR A 289 -30.43 -16.70 3.87
N PRO A 290 -29.35 -15.97 4.20
CA PRO A 290 -29.43 -14.53 4.46
C PRO A 290 -29.92 -13.81 3.21
N GLU A 291 -31.13 -13.26 3.27
CA GLU A 291 -31.68 -12.43 2.21
C GLU A 291 -31.21 -10.99 2.44
N LEU A 292 -30.45 -10.46 1.48
CA LEU A 292 -29.89 -9.11 1.56
C LEU A 292 -31.02 -8.10 1.30
N ILE A 293 -31.64 -7.55 2.34
CA ILE A 293 -32.69 -6.54 2.18
C ILE A 293 -32.04 -5.18 1.86
N GLN A 294 -32.24 -4.70 0.63
CA GLN A 294 -31.92 -3.34 0.22
C GLN A 294 -32.73 -2.33 1.05
N THR A 295 -32.25 -1.19 1.55
CA THR A 295 -30.93 -0.67 1.96
C THR A 295 -31.34 0.68 2.56
N CYS A 296 -31.02 0.97 3.82
CA CYS A 296 -31.07 2.39 4.22
C CYS A 296 -30.00 3.09 3.39
N TYR A 297 -30.25 4.28 2.85
CA TYR A 297 -29.20 5.04 2.17
C TYR A 297 -29.00 6.33 2.93
N ALA A 298 -27.76 6.78 3.02
CA ALA A 298 -27.47 8.13 3.44
C ALA A 298 -27.23 8.99 2.20
N ILE A 299 -27.39 10.30 2.31
CA ILE A 299 -26.98 11.26 1.28
C ILE A 299 -25.85 12.09 1.87
N LEU A 300 -24.69 12.05 1.23
CA LEU A 300 -23.58 12.96 1.52
C LEU A 300 -23.76 14.20 0.64
N VAL A 301 -23.78 15.37 1.27
CA VAL A 301 -23.89 16.68 0.61
C VAL A 301 -22.61 17.47 0.88
N LEU A 302 -21.98 17.95 -0.19
CA LEU A 302 -20.72 18.69 -0.14
C LEU A 302 -20.90 20.04 -0.83
N VAL A 303 -20.50 21.12 -0.15
CA VAL A 303 -20.69 22.50 -0.61
C VAL A 303 -19.33 23.18 -0.73
N LEU A 304 -19.00 23.64 -1.94
CA LEU A 304 -17.81 24.47 -2.16
C LEU A 304 -18.02 25.91 -1.67
N PRO A 305 -16.94 26.63 -1.31
CA PRO A 305 -17.04 28.03 -0.89
C PRO A 305 -17.63 28.93 -1.98
N GLY A 306 -18.65 29.70 -1.61
CA GLY A 306 -19.25 30.74 -2.45
C GLY A 306 -18.28 31.90 -2.74
N GLY A 307 -18.52 32.62 -3.84
CA GLY A 307 -17.77 33.84 -4.20
C GLY A 307 -16.48 33.63 -5.01
N GLN A 308 -16.07 32.39 -5.27
CA GLN A 308 -14.99 32.06 -6.22
C GLN A 308 -15.56 31.29 -7.44
N PRO A 309 -15.04 31.50 -8.66
CA PRO A 309 -15.47 30.78 -9.86
C PRO A 309 -14.89 29.35 -9.89
N ARG A 310 -15.10 28.58 -8.81
CA ARG A 310 -14.66 27.18 -8.69
C ARG A 310 -15.85 26.28 -8.96
N SER A 311 -15.72 25.38 -9.94
CA SER A 311 -16.67 24.31 -10.20
C SER A 311 -16.06 22.96 -9.83
N TRP A 312 -16.90 21.94 -9.65
CA TRP A 312 -16.45 20.57 -9.47
C TRP A 312 -15.66 20.08 -10.68
N SER A 313 -14.42 19.65 -10.47
CA SER A 313 -13.62 18.99 -11.50
C SER A 313 -13.95 17.49 -11.60
N SER A 314 -13.59 16.85 -12.70
CA SER A 314 -13.76 15.39 -12.83
C SER A 314 -13.00 14.61 -11.74
N GLN A 315 -11.83 15.12 -11.32
CA GLN A 315 -11.03 14.53 -10.24
C GLN A 315 -11.75 14.63 -8.90
N ASP A 316 -12.36 15.78 -8.59
CA ASP A 316 -13.14 15.95 -7.36
C ASP A 316 -14.31 14.96 -7.30
N LEU A 317 -15.02 14.79 -8.43
CA LEU A 317 -16.16 13.86 -8.52
C LEU A 317 -15.71 12.39 -8.36
N GLU A 318 -14.56 12.02 -8.93
CA GLU A 318 -13.98 10.69 -8.73
C GLU A 318 -13.62 10.44 -7.26
N ILE A 319 -12.99 11.41 -6.59
CA ILE A 319 -12.65 11.32 -5.16
C ILE A 319 -13.93 11.16 -4.33
N ILE A 320 -14.94 12.01 -4.54
CA ILE A 320 -16.22 11.95 -3.82
C ILE A 320 -16.86 10.57 -3.99
N LYS A 321 -16.89 10.05 -5.22
CA LYS A 321 -17.48 8.73 -5.50
C LYS A 321 -16.77 7.62 -4.75
N VAL A 322 -15.43 7.56 -4.86
CA VAL A 322 -14.64 6.51 -4.21
C VAL A 322 -14.78 6.57 -2.69
N VAL A 323 -14.74 7.76 -2.11
CA VAL A 323 -14.90 7.93 -0.66
C VAL A 323 -16.31 7.54 -0.22
N ALA A 324 -17.36 8.00 -0.92
CA ALA A 324 -18.74 7.65 -0.60
C ALA A 324 -18.98 6.14 -0.64
N ASP A 325 -18.45 5.43 -1.64
CA ASP A 325 -18.54 3.97 -1.75
C ASP A 325 -17.83 3.27 -0.58
N GLN A 326 -16.63 3.73 -0.21
CA GLN A 326 -15.88 3.16 0.93
C GLN A 326 -16.59 3.40 2.27
N VAL A 327 -17.14 4.60 2.46
CA VAL A 327 -17.87 4.98 3.67
C VAL A 327 -19.17 4.19 3.77
N ALA A 328 -19.89 4.01 2.66
CA ALA A 328 -21.07 3.16 2.60
C ALA A 328 -20.79 1.72 3.06
N VAL A 329 -19.66 1.14 2.62
CA VAL A 329 -19.21 -0.19 3.06
C VAL A 329 -18.87 -0.20 4.56
N ALA A 330 -18.12 0.80 5.03
CA ALA A 330 -17.74 0.93 6.43
C ALA A 330 -18.96 1.02 7.36
N LEU A 331 -19.90 1.88 7.01
CA LEU A 331 -21.16 2.07 7.73
C LEU A 331 -22.02 0.81 7.74
N SER A 332 -22.04 0.08 6.62
CA SER A 332 -22.74 -1.21 6.53
C SER A 332 -22.14 -2.23 7.51
N HIS A 333 -20.81 -2.32 7.59
CA HIS A 333 -20.16 -3.21 8.54
C HIS A 333 -20.41 -2.82 9.99
N ALA A 334 -20.34 -1.53 10.32
CA ALA A 334 -20.65 -1.01 11.65
C ALA A 334 -22.08 -1.38 12.07
N ALA A 335 -23.06 -1.14 11.21
CA ALA A 335 -24.47 -1.47 11.48
C ALA A 335 -24.70 -2.97 11.71
N VAL A 336 -24.08 -3.84 10.91
CA VAL A 336 -24.17 -5.30 11.09
C VAL A 336 -23.55 -5.75 12.40
N LEU A 337 -22.45 -5.12 12.81
CA LEU A 337 -21.76 -5.46 14.06
C LEU A 337 -22.57 -5.03 15.28
N GLU A 338 -23.17 -3.82 15.27
CA GLU A 338 -24.10 -3.36 16.31
C GLU A 338 -25.31 -4.30 16.45
N GLU A 339 -25.95 -4.68 15.33
CA GLU A 339 -27.08 -5.61 15.34
C GLU A 339 -26.67 -6.99 15.89
N SER A 340 -25.50 -7.50 15.48
CA SER A 340 -25.00 -8.78 15.98
C SER A 340 -24.72 -8.75 17.48
N GLN A 341 -24.23 -7.63 18.02
CA GLN A 341 -23.96 -7.50 19.45
C GLN A 341 -25.27 -7.50 20.24
N LEU A 342 -26.24 -6.67 19.84
CA LEU A 342 -27.55 -6.62 20.47
C LEU A 342 -28.27 -7.97 20.43
N MET A 343 -28.15 -8.70 19.31
CA MET A 343 -28.70 -10.05 19.20
C MET A 343 -28.04 -11.04 20.16
N ARG A 344 -26.71 -10.98 20.31
CA ARG A 344 -25.95 -11.82 21.26
C ARG A 344 -26.35 -11.55 22.70
N GLU A 345 -26.52 -10.28 23.08
CA GLU A 345 -26.96 -9.89 24.42
C GLU A 345 -28.38 -10.41 24.71
N LYS A 346 -29.30 -10.21 23.77
CA LYS A 346 -30.68 -10.72 23.90
C LYS A 346 -30.71 -12.24 24.01
N LEU A 347 -29.91 -12.94 23.21
CA LEU A 347 -29.80 -14.40 23.27
C LEU A 347 -29.19 -14.88 24.60
N ALA A 348 -28.18 -14.18 25.11
CA ALA A 348 -27.58 -14.49 26.42
C ALA A 348 -28.60 -14.34 27.54
N GLU A 349 -29.41 -13.27 27.51
CA GLU A 349 -30.45 -13.04 28.51
C GLU A 349 -31.57 -14.09 28.43
N GLN A 350 -32.03 -14.43 27.21
CA GLN A 350 -32.98 -15.52 27.01
C GLN A 350 -32.46 -16.86 27.50
N ASN A 351 -31.18 -17.16 27.26
CA ASN A 351 -30.55 -18.39 27.77
C ASN A 351 -30.48 -18.42 29.30
N ARG A 352 -30.18 -17.28 29.96
CA ARG A 352 -30.21 -17.19 31.42
C ARG A 352 -31.61 -17.42 31.97
N ALA A 353 -32.62 -16.75 31.41
CA ALA A 353 -34.01 -16.93 31.80
C ALA A 353 -34.48 -18.38 31.60
N LEU A 354 -34.11 -19.00 30.48
CA LEU A 354 -34.40 -20.39 30.18
C LEU A 354 -33.73 -21.35 31.17
N GLN A 355 -32.44 -21.13 31.50
CA GLN A 355 -31.74 -21.93 32.49
C GLN A 355 -32.37 -21.82 33.89
N GLN A 356 -32.79 -20.61 34.30
CA GLN A 356 -33.49 -20.42 35.56
C GLN A 356 -34.86 -21.13 35.59
N ALA A 357 -35.64 -21.03 34.52
CA ALA A 357 -36.91 -21.73 34.39
C ALA A 357 -36.71 -23.25 34.44
N LYS A 358 -35.70 -23.77 33.74
CA LYS A 358 -35.31 -25.18 33.77
C LYS A 358 -34.93 -25.62 35.18
N MET A 359 -34.12 -24.84 35.91
CA MET A 359 -33.71 -25.15 37.28
C MET A 359 -34.93 -25.21 38.22
N LYS A 360 -35.83 -24.24 38.16
CA LYS A 360 -37.07 -24.23 38.96
C LYS A 360 -37.94 -25.45 38.67
N ALA A 361 -38.11 -25.81 37.41
CA ALA A 361 -38.87 -26.99 37.01
C ALA A 361 -38.21 -28.29 37.52
N MET A 362 -36.88 -28.41 37.43
CA MET A 362 -36.14 -29.56 37.97
C MET A 362 -36.24 -29.65 39.49
N MET A 363 -36.12 -28.54 40.22
CA MET A 363 -36.29 -28.52 41.68
C MET A 363 -37.70 -28.90 42.10
N ALA A 364 -38.73 -28.39 41.41
CA ALA A 364 -40.13 -28.75 41.67
C ALA A 364 -40.38 -30.25 41.43
N SER A 365 -39.86 -30.79 40.32
CA SER A 365 -39.94 -32.23 40.01
C SER A 365 -39.22 -33.07 41.06
N HIS A 366 -38.01 -32.68 41.46
CA HIS A 366 -37.25 -33.37 42.51
C HIS A 366 -37.99 -33.35 43.86
N ALA A 367 -38.51 -32.19 44.27
CA ALA A 367 -39.30 -32.05 45.50
C ALA A 367 -40.57 -32.91 45.46
N ARG A 368 -41.28 -32.96 44.33
CA ARG A 368 -42.44 -33.83 44.11
C ARG A 368 -42.08 -35.30 44.30
N ASN A 369 -40.99 -35.76 43.66
CA ASN A 369 -40.54 -37.15 43.75
C ASN A 369 -40.08 -37.50 45.17
N ALA A 370 -39.37 -36.60 45.85
CA ALA A 370 -38.94 -36.78 47.23
C ALA A 370 -40.14 -36.89 48.19
N PHE A 371 -41.13 -36.00 48.04
CA PHE A 371 -42.37 -36.04 48.81
C PHE A 371 -43.12 -37.36 48.59
N GLN A 372 -43.27 -37.79 47.33
CA GLN A 372 -43.93 -39.03 46.98
C GLN A 372 -43.26 -40.24 47.65
N LYS A 373 -41.92 -40.30 47.67
CA LYS A 373 -41.18 -41.35 48.36
C LYS A 373 -41.45 -41.36 49.87
N VAL A 374 -41.36 -40.20 50.52
CA VAL A 374 -41.58 -40.08 51.97
C VAL A 374 -43.00 -40.46 52.35
N MET A 375 -44.01 -40.04 51.57
CA MET A 375 -45.41 -40.41 51.82
C MET A 375 -45.64 -41.91 51.63
N SER A 376 -45.04 -42.52 50.61
CA SER A 376 -45.13 -43.98 50.39
C SER A 376 -44.60 -44.76 51.59
N ASP A 377 -43.38 -44.46 52.03
CA ASP A 377 -42.75 -45.14 53.17
C ASP A 377 -43.47 -44.83 54.50
N GLY A 378 -44.07 -43.64 54.60
CA GLY A 378 -44.89 -43.21 55.73
C GLY A 378 -46.20 -43.96 55.85
N MET A 379 -46.88 -44.24 54.74
CA MET A 379 -48.16 -44.97 54.70
C MET A 379 -47.98 -46.49 54.78
N ARG A 380 -46.91 -47.02 54.18
CA ARG A 380 -46.62 -48.46 54.14
C ARG A 380 -46.31 -49.05 55.53
N ARG A 381 -45.59 -48.32 56.38
CA ARG A 381 -45.23 -48.77 57.76
C ARG A 381 -46.44 -49.05 58.66
N PRO A 382 -47.36 -48.11 58.93
CA PRO A 382 -48.51 -48.35 59.81
C PRO A 382 -49.45 -49.42 59.23
N MET A 383 -49.61 -49.46 57.90
CA MET A 383 -50.39 -50.50 57.23
C MET A 383 -49.81 -51.90 57.46
N HIS A 384 -48.48 -52.09 57.32
CA HIS A 384 -47.85 -53.37 57.65
C HIS A 384 -47.92 -53.69 59.15
N SER A 385 -47.84 -52.69 60.03
CA SER A 385 -48.05 -52.90 61.47
C SER A 385 -49.48 -53.36 61.78
N ILE A 386 -50.50 -52.75 61.18
CA ILE A 386 -51.91 -53.17 61.33
C ILE A 386 -52.10 -54.59 60.79
N LEU A 387 -51.56 -54.89 59.61
CA LEU A 387 -51.64 -56.24 59.04
C LEU A 387 -50.95 -57.28 59.94
N GLY A 388 -49.78 -56.97 60.50
CA GLY A 388 -49.07 -57.84 61.44
C GLY A 388 -49.85 -58.09 62.74
N LEU A 389 -50.45 -57.04 63.31
CA LEU A 389 -51.31 -57.17 64.50
C LEU A 389 -52.56 -58.02 64.21
N LEU A 390 -53.20 -57.81 63.06
CA LEU A 390 -54.35 -58.60 62.63
C LEU A 390 -53.97 -60.08 62.38
N SER A 391 -52.79 -60.34 61.81
CA SER A 391 -52.28 -61.71 61.61
C SER A 391 -52.02 -62.42 62.94
N LEU A 392 -51.49 -61.73 63.96
CA LEU A 392 -51.31 -62.31 65.30
C LEU A 392 -52.65 -62.63 65.97
N MET A 393 -53.66 -61.78 65.80
CA MET A 393 -55.02 -62.05 66.31
C MET A 393 -55.67 -63.25 65.61
N GLN A 394 -55.31 -63.56 64.35
CA GLN A 394 -55.83 -64.74 63.65
C GLN A 394 -55.30 -66.07 64.21
N ASP A 395 -54.12 -66.08 64.83
CA ASP A 395 -53.49 -67.28 65.42
C ASP A 395 -54.06 -67.64 66.82
N ASP A 396 -54.71 -66.69 67.50
CA ASP A 396 -55.37 -66.93 68.79
C ASP A 396 -56.74 -67.62 68.64
N THR A 397 -57.22 -68.25 69.72
CA THR A 397 -58.54 -68.91 69.78
C THR A 397 -59.68 -67.88 69.80
N LEU A 398 -60.01 -67.31 68.64
CA LEU A 398 -61.12 -66.37 68.44
C LEU A 398 -62.46 -67.08 68.29
N ASP A 399 -63.54 -66.47 68.81
CA ASP A 399 -64.92 -66.90 68.58
C ASP A 399 -65.36 -66.69 67.12
N ARG A 400 -66.41 -67.39 66.68
CA ARG A 400 -66.83 -67.49 65.26
C ARG A 400 -67.18 -66.12 64.67
N ASP A 401 -67.83 -65.26 65.45
CA ASP A 401 -68.20 -63.88 65.01
C ASP A 401 -66.97 -62.96 64.98
N GLN A 402 -66.03 -63.11 65.92
CA GLN A 402 -64.77 -62.34 65.95
C GLN A 402 -63.86 -62.69 64.76
N ARG A 403 -63.80 -63.97 64.37
CA ARG A 403 -63.01 -64.43 63.21
C ARG A 403 -63.51 -63.83 61.89
N VAL A 404 -64.83 -63.68 61.72
CA VAL A 404 -65.41 -63.03 60.52
C VAL A 404 -65.03 -61.55 60.44
N ILE A 405 -65.08 -60.84 61.58
CA ILE A 405 -64.69 -59.43 61.66
C ILE A 405 -63.20 -59.25 61.34
N VAL A 406 -62.32 -60.10 61.89
CA VAL A 406 -60.87 -60.05 61.63
C VAL A 406 -60.55 -60.40 60.16
N ASP A 407 -61.19 -61.41 59.56
CA ASP A 407 -61.00 -61.72 58.13
C ASP A 407 -61.43 -60.56 57.21
N ALA A 408 -62.55 -59.90 57.55
CA ALA A 408 -63.00 -58.70 56.84
C ALA A 408 -62.01 -57.53 56.99
N MET A 409 -61.44 -57.32 58.18
CA MET A 409 -60.40 -56.31 58.40
C MET A 409 -59.13 -56.60 57.60
N VAL A 410 -58.65 -57.85 57.59
CA VAL A 410 -57.47 -58.27 56.81
C VAL A 410 -57.68 -58.05 55.31
N ARG A 411 -58.84 -58.48 54.76
CA ARG A 411 -59.15 -58.20 53.34
C ARG A 411 -59.16 -56.71 53.03
N THR A 412 -59.78 -55.92 53.90
CA THR A 412 -59.89 -54.46 53.70
C THR A 412 -58.51 -53.79 53.78
N SER A 413 -57.65 -54.21 54.71
CA SER A 413 -56.26 -53.74 54.80
C SER A 413 -55.42 -54.13 53.58
N ASN A 414 -55.62 -55.34 53.03
CA ASN A 414 -54.95 -55.78 51.80
C ASN A 414 -55.40 -54.96 50.58
N VAL A 415 -56.70 -54.70 50.43
CA VAL A 415 -57.23 -53.83 49.36
C VAL A 415 -56.67 -52.42 49.48
N LEU A 416 -56.64 -51.86 50.69
CA LEU A 416 -56.06 -50.54 50.95
C LEU A 416 -54.56 -50.51 50.61
N SER A 417 -53.82 -51.59 50.90
CA SER A 417 -52.41 -51.74 50.53
C SER A 417 -52.20 -51.69 49.02
N THR A 418 -53.00 -52.45 48.27
CA THR A 418 -52.93 -52.49 46.81
C THR A 418 -53.27 -51.12 46.21
N LEU A 419 -54.33 -50.46 46.68
CA LEU A 419 -54.71 -49.13 46.19
C LEU A 419 -53.65 -48.05 46.48
N ILE A 420 -53.01 -48.10 47.65
CA ILE A 420 -51.90 -47.21 47.98
C ILE A 420 -50.71 -47.47 47.05
N ASN A 421 -50.39 -48.72 46.74
CA ASN A 421 -49.30 -49.03 45.80
C ASN A 421 -49.66 -48.58 44.37
N ASP A 422 -50.88 -48.83 43.88
CA ASP A 422 -51.29 -48.51 42.50
C ASP A 422 -51.37 -47.01 42.20
N VAL A 423 -51.95 -46.22 43.11
CA VAL A 423 -52.00 -44.74 42.98
C VAL A 423 -50.59 -44.17 42.95
N MET A 424 -49.67 -44.78 43.68
CA MET A 424 -48.27 -44.34 43.77
C MET A 424 -47.43 -44.78 42.56
N ASP A 425 -47.65 -45.98 42.02
CA ASP A 425 -46.96 -46.50 40.83
C ASP A 425 -47.44 -45.82 39.54
N ASN A 426 -48.73 -45.49 39.43
CA ASN A 426 -49.26 -44.74 38.28
C ASN A 426 -48.75 -43.30 38.27
N SER A 427 -48.68 -42.65 39.44
CA SER A 427 -48.04 -41.33 39.62
C SER A 427 -46.54 -41.35 39.23
N ALA A 428 -45.83 -42.44 39.54
CA ALA A 428 -44.43 -42.62 39.12
C ALA A 428 -44.27 -42.79 37.60
N LYS A 429 -45.19 -43.52 36.93
CA LYS A 429 -45.18 -43.72 35.46
C LYS A 429 -45.47 -42.45 34.66
N GLU A 430 -46.36 -41.59 35.12
CA GLU A 430 -46.69 -40.32 34.46
C GLU A 430 -45.51 -39.33 34.47
N SER A 431 -44.59 -39.47 35.43
CA SER A 431 -43.33 -38.71 35.51
C SER A 431 -42.29 -39.08 34.44
N GLY A 432 -42.39 -40.29 33.87
CA GLY A 432 -41.40 -40.85 32.94
C GLY A 432 -41.68 -40.61 31.46
N ARG A 433 -42.81 -39.96 31.11
CA ARG A 433 -43.19 -39.67 29.72
C ARG A 433 -43.43 -38.18 29.51
N PHE A 434 -42.35 -37.40 29.47
CA PHE A 434 -42.32 -36.24 28.57
C PHE A 434 -41.36 -36.58 27.44
N PRO A 435 -41.82 -37.25 26.36
CA PRO A 435 -41.05 -37.22 25.13
C PRO A 435 -41.08 -35.77 24.65
N LEU A 436 -39.95 -35.08 24.77
CA LEU A 436 -39.68 -33.87 24.02
C LEU A 436 -39.70 -34.28 22.54
N GLU A 437 -40.86 -34.14 21.91
CA GLU A 437 -40.99 -34.22 20.46
C GLU A 437 -40.31 -32.96 19.91
N VAL A 438 -39.04 -33.11 19.58
CA VAL A 438 -38.28 -32.13 18.81
C VAL A 438 -38.87 -32.16 17.42
N LEU A 439 -39.75 -31.21 17.12
CA LEU A 439 -40.15 -30.88 15.76
C LEU A 439 -38.86 -30.57 14.98
N THR A 440 -38.58 -31.43 14.00
CA THR A 440 -37.46 -31.35 13.06
C THR A 440 -37.78 -30.41 11.92
#